data_AF-A0AAV9SH31-F1
#
_entry.id   AF-A0AAV9SH31-F1
#
_cell.length_a   1.000
_cell.length_b   1.000
_cell.length_c   1.000
_cell.angle_alpha   90.00
_cell.angle_beta   90.00
_cell.angle_gamma   90.00
#
_symmetry.space_group_name_H-M   'P 1'
#
loop_
_entity.id
_entity.type
_entity.pdbx_description
1 polymer ?
#
loop_
_entity_poly.entity_id
_entity_poly.type
_entity_poly.pdbx_seq_one_letter_code
_entity_poly.pdbx_strand_id
1 'polypeptide(L)'
;MDPPKSSRHKALLLFIRKFAGRAEKCMSLIKESVGAVNYSVPNRSAHRDLSHASESALRRTDHSNLFRSLSCPLIHQEPPADIINFPRAPSLPNMKLQSSFEEFTPRFTGDEDDETYWFQCSSPGLYQCRLSSLVFDMKGEGDVFYRIVPWSRRSLSQHDKKPAGPLFDIRCQQQSLAQLHLPHCEIRSTGGCYFLSVAHVHDEGIEFIRPEKITEAHVIINITGFSAFGNVKDEDSPPDPVRALVLLFYKSPADPESDHLINVLMLPKNVVLTNVLHYRKKLDENERFLETPPHCKLQPKHLYTLSTCPGEDSVLVQPTEAEFDAESYHNYLPTFQVVYEKMMKHIKLFLRDSSSSSVWERRVCLSAAGVQKSCGPTRQNLSPKEQLEEIRISIMDGI
;
A
#
# COMPACT_ATOMS: atom_id res chain seq x y z
N MET A 1 44.38 -27.27 -10.08
CA MET A 1 43.94 -28.51 -9.41
C MET A 1 42.47 -28.33 -9.07
N ASP A 2 41.58 -28.89 -9.89
CA ASP A 2 40.14 -28.86 -9.62
C ASP A 2 39.79 -29.78 -8.44
N PRO A 3 38.89 -29.38 -7.52
CA PRO A 3 38.41 -30.27 -6.49
C PRO A 3 37.58 -31.39 -7.14
N PRO A 4 37.62 -32.62 -6.61
CA PRO A 4 36.99 -33.76 -7.27
C PRO A 4 35.47 -33.58 -7.33
N LYS A 5 34.88 -33.91 -8.48
CA LYS A 5 33.43 -33.87 -8.80
C LYS A 5 32.52 -34.50 -7.72
N SER A 6 33.07 -35.37 -6.87
CA SER A 6 32.37 -35.97 -5.72
C SER A 6 31.97 -34.96 -4.62
N SER A 7 32.67 -33.83 -4.45
CA SER A 7 32.41 -32.89 -3.36
C SER A 7 31.21 -31.98 -3.66
N ARG A 8 31.07 -31.53 -4.91
CA ARG A 8 29.93 -30.71 -5.37
C ARG A 8 28.61 -31.48 -5.35
N HIS A 9 28.63 -32.78 -5.67
CA HIS A 9 27.44 -33.63 -5.62
C HIS A 9 26.95 -33.89 -4.18
N LYS A 10 27.88 -34.03 -3.23
CA LYS A 10 27.55 -34.16 -1.80
C LYS A 10 26.97 -32.86 -1.22
N ALA A 11 27.49 -31.71 -1.61
CA ALA A 11 26.96 -30.41 -1.19
C ALA A 11 25.53 -30.17 -1.72
N LEU A 12 25.26 -30.52 -2.98
CA LEU A 12 23.93 -30.42 -3.59
C LEU A 12 22.93 -31.38 -2.92
N LEU A 13 23.34 -32.62 -2.62
CA LEU A 13 22.48 -33.57 -1.88
C LEU A 13 22.18 -33.10 -0.46
N LEU A 14 23.15 -32.48 0.22
CA LEU A 14 22.96 -31.93 1.57
C LEU A 14 22.01 -30.73 1.54
N PHE A 15 22.12 -29.88 0.51
CA PHE A 15 21.22 -28.74 0.30
C PHE A 15 19.79 -29.19 0.01
N ILE A 16 19.60 -30.17 -0.88
CA ILE A 16 18.28 -30.74 -1.20
C ILE A 16 17.67 -31.42 0.03
N ARG A 17 18.44 -32.19 0.82
CA ARG A 17 17.96 -32.81 2.06
C ARG A 17 17.56 -31.78 3.12
N LYS A 18 18.29 -30.66 3.23
CA LYS A 18 17.99 -29.57 4.17
C LYS A 18 16.73 -28.79 3.77
N PHE A 19 16.47 -28.66 2.46
CA PHE A 19 15.25 -28.03 1.94
C PHE A 19 14.03 -28.96 2.07
N ALA A 20 14.18 -30.25 1.76
CA ALA A 20 13.12 -31.25 1.93
C ALA A 20 12.69 -31.39 3.40
N GLY A 21 13.64 -31.40 4.35
CA GLY A 21 13.32 -31.45 5.78
C GLY A 21 12.59 -30.20 6.32
N ARG A 22 12.77 -29.02 5.69
CA ARG A 22 11.99 -27.82 6.01
C ARG A 22 10.58 -27.85 5.42
N ALA A 23 10.43 -28.41 4.23
CA ALA A 23 9.12 -28.60 3.59
C ALA A 23 8.26 -29.64 4.33
N GLU A 24 8.84 -30.75 4.79
CA GLU A 24 8.12 -31.76 5.59
C GLU A 24 7.67 -31.21 6.95
N LYS A 25 8.50 -30.38 7.61
CA LYS A 25 8.12 -29.72 8.86
C LYS A 25 6.95 -28.75 8.67
N CYS A 26 6.95 -28.00 7.56
CA CYS A 26 5.84 -27.12 7.17
C CYS A 26 4.55 -27.91 6.86
N MET A 27 4.66 -29.07 6.21
CA MET A 27 3.52 -29.95 5.90
C MET A 27 2.98 -30.69 7.14
N SER A 28 3.81 -30.99 8.14
CA SER A 28 3.37 -31.60 9.41
C SER A 28 2.53 -30.65 10.26
N LEU A 29 2.90 -29.36 10.30
CA LEU A 29 2.14 -28.30 10.98
C LEU A 29 0.76 -28.05 10.32
N ILE A 30 0.63 -28.35 9.02
CA ILE A 30 -0.64 -28.25 8.30
C ILE A 30 -1.55 -29.46 8.56
N LYS A 31 -1.00 -30.64 8.84
CA LYS A 31 -1.78 -31.86 9.12
C LYS A 31 -2.34 -31.95 10.55
N GLU A 32 -1.71 -31.32 11.53
CA GLU A 32 -2.22 -31.28 12.92
C GLU A 32 -3.46 -30.36 13.10
N SER A 33 -3.80 -29.54 12.10
CA SER A 33 -4.93 -28.59 12.14
C SER A 33 -6.28 -29.16 11.68
N VAL A 34 -6.38 -30.42 11.25
CA VAL A 34 -7.63 -30.99 10.71
C VAL A 34 -8.10 -32.17 11.56
N GLY A 35 -8.68 -31.87 12.71
CA GLY A 35 -9.54 -32.80 13.45
C GLY A 35 -10.95 -32.80 12.86
N ALA A 36 -11.40 -33.97 12.40
CA ALA A 36 -12.70 -34.17 11.77
C ALA A 36 -13.86 -34.03 12.77
N VAL A 37 -14.88 -33.25 12.42
CA VAL A 37 -16.21 -33.32 13.05
C VAL A 37 -17.27 -33.43 11.96
N ASN A 38 -17.87 -34.61 11.85
CA ASN A 38 -19.05 -34.92 11.06
C ASN A 38 -20.29 -34.36 11.76
N TYR A 39 -21.14 -33.60 11.05
CA TYR A 39 -22.59 -33.65 11.29
C TYR A 39 -23.39 -33.45 9.99
N SER A 40 -24.31 -34.39 9.82
CA SER A 40 -25.37 -34.52 8.81
C SER A 40 -26.46 -33.46 8.94
N VAL A 41 -26.98 -32.97 7.80
CA VAL A 41 -28.21 -32.15 7.73
C VAL A 41 -29.22 -32.83 6.78
N PRO A 42 -30.51 -32.95 7.17
CA PRO A 42 -31.54 -33.51 6.30
C PRO A 42 -32.20 -32.46 5.40
N ASN A 43 -32.75 -33.00 4.31
CA ASN A 43 -33.27 -32.36 3.11
C ASN A 43 -34.75 -31.90 3.27
N ARG A 44 -35.15 -30.80 2.64
CA ARG A 44 -36.54 -30.45 2.19
C ARG A 44 -36.47 -29.25 1.24
N SER A 45 -36.58 -29.43 -0.08
CA SER A 45 -37.79 -29.57 -0.93
C SER A 45 -38.63 -28.29 -1.13
N ALA A 46 -38.41 -27.65 -2.29
CA ALA A 46 -39.34 -27.18 -3.33
C ALA A 46 -40.72 -26.55 -2.97
N HIS A 47 -40.98 -25.36 -3.53
CA HIS A 47 -42.04 -25.02 -4.52
C HIS A 47 -41.99 -23.49 -4.78
N ARG A 48 -41.73 -23.01 -6.01
CA ARG A 48 -42.69 -22.60 -7.08
C ARG A 48 -43.80 -21.64 -6.60
N ASP A 49 -43.85 -20.41 -7.13
CA ASP A 49 -44.68 -20.09 -8.31
C ASP A 49 -44.55 -18.62 -8.78
N LEU A 50 -44.91 -18.43 -10.06
CA LEU A 50 -44.88 -17.23 -10.89
C LEU A 50 -45.94 -16.16 -10.53
N SER A 51 -45.70 -14.89 -10.90
CA SER A 51 -46.58 -14.15 -11.85
C SER A 51 -46.20 -12.67 -12.09
N HIS A 52 -46.11 -12.31 -13.38
CA HIS A 52 -46.62 -11.11 -14.07
C HIS A 52 -46.06 -9.67 -13.81
N ALA A 53 -45.23 -9.25 -14.76
CA ALA A 53 -45.32 -8.07 -15.66
C ALA A 53 -46.12 -6.80 -15.29
N SER A 54 -45.49 -5.64 -15.48
CA SER A 54 -46.06 -4.49 -16.21
C SER A 54 -44.99 -3.43 -16.55
N GLU A 55 -44.77 -3.19 -17.85
CA GLU A 55 -44.06 -2.03 -18.40
C GLU A 55 -44.92 -0.77 -18.33
N SER A 56 -44.29 0.39 -18.11
CA SER A 56 -44.85 1.69 -18.51
C SER A 56 -43.74 2.68 -18.85
N ALA A 57 -43.57 2.92 -20.14
CA ALA A 57 -42.79 4.02 -20.69
C ALA A 57 -43.69 5.27 -20.83
N LEU A 58 -43.18 6.43 -20.41
CA LEU A 58 -43.70 7.75 -20.79
C LEU A 58 -42.54 8.76 -20.73
N ARG A 59 -41.99 9.09 -21.90
CA ARG A 59 -41.11 10.26 -22.11
C ARG A 59 -41.91 11.31 -22.87
N ARG A 60 -41.89 12.55 -22.38
CA ARG A 60 -42.26 13.76 -23.12
C ARG A 60 -41.05 14.68 -23.25
N THR A 61 -41.00 15.28 -24.41
CA THR A 61 -40.05 16.18 -25.07
C THR A 61 -40.04 17.58 -24.43
N ASP A 62 -38.90 18.29 -24.47
CA ASP A 62 -38.77 19.57 -25.20
C ASP A 62 -37.37 20.26 -25.07
N HIS A 63 -36.83 20.58 -26.25
CA HIS A 63 -36.15 21.83 -26.70
C HIS A 63 -35.05 22.48 -25.82
N SER A 64 -33.77 22.39 -26.21
CA SER A 64 -33.01 23.18 -27.21
C SER A 64 -32.49 24.53 -26.70
N ASN A 65 -31.16 24.73 -26.73
CA ASN A 65 -30.51 25.93 -27.27
C ASN A 65 -28.99 25.75 -27.39
N LEU A 66 -28.52 25.77 -28.64
CA LEU A 66 -27.14 25.93 -29.09
C LEU A 66 -26.81 27.43 -29.13
N PHE A 67 -25.62 27.84 -28.69
CA PHE A 67 -24.93 28.96 -29.33
C PHE A 67 -23.41 28.76 -29.33
N ARG A 68 -22.84 29.04 -30.49
CA ARG A 68 -21.45 28.88 -30.91
C ARG A 68 -20.80 30.27 -30.97
N SER A 69 -19.57 30.38 -30.48
CA SER A 69 -18.43 31.18 -30.98
C SER A 69 -18.56 32.70 -31.23
N LEU A 70 -17.63 33.51 -30.68
CA LEU A 70 -16.52 34.17 -31.41
C LEU A 70 -15.84 35.28 -30.55
N SER A 71 -14.62 35.61 -30.93
CA SER A 71 -13.53 36.28 -30.19
C SER A 71 -13.46 37.82 -30.27
N CYS A 72 -12.52 38.38 -29.47
CA CYS A 72 -11.73 39.64 -29.60
C CYS A 72 -12.27 40.93 -28.91
N PRO A 73 -11.44 41.96 -28.61
CA PRO A 73 -10.00 42.04 -28.26
C PRO A 73 -9.69 42.96 -27.04
N LEU A 74 -8.40 43.02 -26.63
CA LEU A 74 -7.84 43.96 -25.64
C LEU A 74 -7.88 45.43 -26.13
N ILE A 75 -8.28 46.37 -25.25
CA ILE A 75 -7.84 47.79 -25.27
C ILE A 75 -7.62 48.27 -23.82
N HIS A 76 -6.44 48.85 -23.59
CA HIS A 76 -6.04 49.59 -22.40
C HIS A 76 -6.91 50.85 -22.19
N GLN A 77 -7.44 51.04 -20.98
CA GLN A 77 -7.74 52.37 -20.44
C GLN A 77 -7.42 52.42 -18.94
N GLU A 78 -6.52 53.33 -18.58
CA GLU A 78 -6.13 53.70 -17.22
C GLU A 78 -7.15 54.72 -16.68
N PRO A 79 -7.72 54.58 -15.46
CA PRO A 79 -8.57 55.61 -14.89
C PRO A 79 -7.79 56.57 -13.96
N PRO A 80 -8.25 57.83 -13.81
CA PRO A 80 -7.51 58.88 -13.13
C PRO A 80 -7.60 58.80 -11.61
N ALA A 81 -6.60 59.40 -10.96
CA ALA A 81 -6.46 59.50 -9.52
C ALA A 81 -7.55 60.36 -8.90
N ASP A 82 -8.33 59.78 -7.98
CA ASP A 82 -8.94 60.48 -6.87
C ASP A 82 -9.08 59.54 -5.66
N ILE A 83 -8.34 59.89 -4.61
CA ILE A 83 -8.21 59.14 -3.35
C ILE A 83 -9.42 59.47 -2.48
N ILE A 84 -10.33 58.51 -2.32
CA ILE A 84 -11.32 58.51 -1.23
C ILE A 84 -11.03 57.29 -0.36
N ASN A 85 -10.45 57.55 0.82
CA ASN A 85 -10.18 56.56 1.85
C ASN A 85 -11.51 56.04 2.43
N PHE A 86 -11.98 54.89 1.94
CA PHE A 86 -12.98 54.10 2.66
C PHE A 86 -12.30 53.27 3.77
N PRO A 87 -12.84 53.23 4.99
CA PRO A 87 -12.32 52.38 6.05
C PRO A 87 -12.35 50.92 5.61
N ARG A 88 -11.18 50.27 5.63
CA ARG A 88 -11.01 48.86 5.36
C ARG A 88 -11.89 48.07 6.32
N ALA A 89 -12.90 47.38 5.77
CA ALA A 89 -13.71 46.45 6.54
C ALA A 89 -12.79 45.47 7.29
N PRO A 90 -13.02 45.21 8.59
CA PRO A 90 -12.23 44.24 9.33
C PRO A 90 -12.31 42.92 8.58
N SER A 91 -11.15 42.39 8.21
CA SER A 91 -11.03 41.08 7.58
C SER A 91 -11.76 40.07 8.46
N LEU A 92 -12.84 39.49 7.91
CA LEU A 92 -13.50 38.33 8.47
C LEU A 92 -12.42 37.30 8.82
N PRO A 93 -12.49 36.64 10.00
CA PRO A 93 -11.56 35.56 10.32
C PRO A 93 -11.61 34.56 9.17
N ASN A 94 -10.43 34.24 8.64
CA ASN A 94 -10.22 33.28 7.58
C ASN A 94 -11.04 32.02 7.93
N MET A 95 -12.17 31.79 7.26
CA MET A 95 -12.91 30.54 7.39
C MET A 95 -11.95 29.47 6.92
N LYS A 96 -11.30 28.77 7.86
CA LYS A 96 -10.57 27.53 7.60
C LYS A 96 -11.51 26.67 6.78
N LEU A 97 -11.11 26.39 5.54
CA LEU A 97 -11.78 25.45 4.67
C LEU A 97 -12.04 24.18 5.49
N GLN A 98 -13.31 23.84 5.74
CA GLN A 98 -13.69 22.59 6.40
C GLN A 98 -13.23 21.42 5.54
N SER A 99 -12.03 20.89 5.83
CA SER A 99 -11.53 19.54 5.48
C SER A 99 -10.00 19.40 5.58
N SER A 100 -9.28 20.28 6.27
CA SER A 100 -7.85 20.05 6.50
C SER A 100 -7.65 19.00 7.59
N PHE A 101 -7.14 17.83 7.22
CA PHE A 101 -6.60 16.86 8.18
C PHE A 101 -5.37 17.45 8.87
N GLU A 102 -5.18 17.16 10.16
CA GLU A 102 -3.91 17.38 10.83
C GLU A 102 -3.02 16.14 10.62
N GLU A 103 -1.87 16.32 9.96
CA GLU A 103 -0.95 15.20 9.74
C GLU A 103 -0.10 14.91 10.98
N PHE A 104 0.07 13.63 11.29
CA PHE A 104 0.97 13.18 12.34
C PHE A 104 1.87 12.03 11.87
N THR A 105 3.06 11.94 12.48
CA THR A 105 3.90 10.74 12.39
C THR A 105 3.64 9.89 13.63
N PRO A 106 3.15 8.64 13.50
CA PRO A 106 2.93 7.77 14.65
C PRO A 106 4.26 7.44 15.33
N ARG A 107 4.20 7.24 16.64
CA ARG A 107 5.30 6.67 17.42
C ARG A 107 5.24 5.15 17.37
N PHE A 108 6.34 4.48 17.69
CA PHE A 108 6.49 3.03 17.63
C PHE A 108 6.87 2.48 19.00
N THR A 109 6.26 1.38 19.44
CA THR A 109 6.70 0.63 20.62
C THR A 109 7.72 -0.41 20.17
N GLY A 110 8.97 -0.24 20.61
CA GLY A 110 10.18 -0.85 20.06
C GLY A 110 10.42 -2.34 20.28
N ASP A 111 9.41 -3.19 20.45
CA ASP A 111 9.67 -4.64 20.48
C ASP A 111 9.80 -5.17 19.04
N GLU A 112 10.87 -5.90 18.75
CA GLU A 112 11.17 -6.43 17.40
C GLU A 112 10.04 -7.35 16.86
N ASP A 113 9.20 -7.85 17.78
CA ASP A 113 8.10 -8.77 17.56
C ASP A 113 6.69 -8.11 17.62
N ASP A 114 6.54 -6.88 18.13
CA ASP A 114 5.24 -6.19 18.22
C ASP A 114 5.31 -4.82 17.53
N GLU A 115 5.10 -4.82 16.21
CA GLU A 115 5.10 -3.62 15.37
C GLU A 115 3.86 -2.73 15.60
N THR A 116 3.68 -2.25 16.82
CA THR A 116 2.57 -1.41 17.23
C THR A 116 2.91 0.08 17.10
N TYR A 117 2.08 0.77 16.33
CA TYR A 117 2.08 2.21 16.16
C TYR A 117 1.14 2.86 17.16
N TRP A 118 1.48 4.06 17.62
CA TRP A 118 0.57 4.82 18.46
C TRP A 118 0.60 6.32 18.18
N PHE A 119 -0.51 6.96 18.53
CA PHE A 119 -0.78 8.37 18.36
C PHE A 119 -1.58 8.88 19.55
N GLN A 120 -1.28 10.10 19.99
CA GLN A 120 -2.01 10.77 21.07
C GLN A 120 -2.47 12.14 20.57
N CYS A 121 -3.74 12.43 20.78
CA CYS A 121 -4.32 13.75 20.58
C CYS A 121 -4.92 14.29 21.88
N SER A 122 -4.86 15.61 22.05
CA SER A 122 -5.44 16.30 23.22
C SER A 122 -6.76 17.03 22.89
N SER A 123 -7.23 16.95 21.65
CA SER A 123 -8.41 17.67 21.19
C SER A 123 -9.19 16.90 20.14
N PRO A 124 -10.49 17.20 19.96
CA PRO A 124 -11.26 16.69 18.84
C PRO A 124 -10.65 17.16 17.50
N GLY A 125 -10.72 16.31 16.47
CA GLY A 125 -10.17 16.64 15.16
C GLY A 125 -10.01 15.44 14.24
N LEU A 126 -9.68 15.71 12.98
CA LEU A 126 -9.34 14.70 11.99
C LEU A 126 -7.82 14.60 11.85
N TYR A 127 -7.25 13.47 12.25
CA TYR A 127 -5.81 13.25 12.29
C TYR A 127 -5.38 12.22 11.25
N GLN A 128 -4.54 12.59 10.29
CA GLN A 128 -4.04 11.70 9.24
C GLN A 128 -2.64 11.19 9.55
N CYS A 129 -2.49 9.86 9.58
CA CYS A 129 -1.21 9.20 9.73
C CYS A 129 -0.38 9.31 8.44
N ARG A 130 0.85 9.83 8.53
CA ARG A 130 1.77 9.94 7.38
C ARG A 130 2.29 8.59 6.87
N LEU A 131 2.31 7.54 7.70
CA LEU A 131 2.82 6.22 7.33
C LEU A 131 1.75 5.33 6.69
N SER A 132 0.60 5.21 7.36
CA SER A 132 -0.47 4.31 6.93
C SER A 132 -1.58 5.01 6.15
N SER A 133 -1.59 6.34 6.09
CA SER A 133 -2.69 7.14 5.54
C SER A 133 -4.06 6.92 6.20
N LEU A 134 -4.11 6.23 7.35
CA LEU A 134 -5.31 6.18 8.20
C LEU A 134 -5.69 7.60 8.63
N VAL A 135 -6.98 7.89 8.70
CA VAL A 135 -7.48 9.10 9.36
C VAL A 135 -8.35 8.72 10.54
N PHE A 136 -8.09 9.35 11.68
CA PHE A 136 -8.83 9.21 12.92
C PHE A 136 -9.70 10.45 13.15
N ASP A 137 -11.03 10.31 13.16
CA ASP A 137 -11.97 11.33 13.63
C ASP A 137 -12.17 11.19 15.13
N MET A 138 -11.45 12.02 15.87
CA MET A 138 -11.43 12.05 17.32
C MET A 138 -12.47 13.04 17.83
N LYS A 139 -13.32 12.60 18.77
CA LYS A 139 -14.30 13.45 19.48
C LYS A 139 -13.75 14.12 20.72
N GLY A 140 -12.51 13.82 21.10
CA GLY A 140 -11.85 14.36 22.28
C GLY A 140 -10.40 13.88 22.37
N GLU A 141 -9.81 14.03 23.55
CA GLU A 141 -8.51 13.43 23.87
C GLU A 141 -8.55 11.91 23.73
N GLY A 142 -7.46 11.33 23.23
CA GLY A 142 -7.35 9.89 23.10
C GLY A 142 -5.99 9.41 22.64
N ASP A 143 -5.66 8.21 23.10
CA ASP A 143 -4.50 7.44 22.66
C ASP A 143 -5.01 6.34 21.73
N VAL A 144 -4.57 6.38 20.48
CA VAL A 144 -4.90 5.39 19.45
C VAL A 144 -3.67 4.52 19.22
N PHE A 145 -3.84 3.22 19.41
CA PHE A 145 -2.86 2.20 19.09
C PHE A 145 -3.34 1.43 17.87
N TYR A 146 -2.44 1.13 16.94
CA TYR A 146 -2.76 0.24 15.85
C TYR A 146 -1.56 -0.56 15.35
N ARG A 147 -1.83 -1.72 14.78
CA ARG A 147 -0.85 -2.55 14.09
C ARG A 147 -1.47 -3.18 12.86
N ILE A 148 -0.63 -3.65 11.95
CA ILE A 148 -1.08 -4.37 10.75
C ILE A 148 -1.07 -5.86 11.05
N VAL A 149 -2.20 -6.53 10.88
CA VAL A 149 -2.36 -7.96 11.16
C VAL A 149 -2.68 -8.74 9.88
N PRO A 150 -2.36 -10.06 9.80
CA PRO A 150 -2.67 -10.90 8.66
C PRO A 150 -4.17 -11.05 8.41
N TRP A 151 -4.56 -11.08 7.12
CA TRP A 151 -5.91 -11.49 6.73
C TRP A 151 -6.07 -13.00 6.85
N SER A 152 -7.20 -13.46 7.40
CA SER A 152 -7.66 -14.83 7.21
C SER A 152 -8.41 -14.96 5.88
N ARG A 153 -7.73 -15.47 4.85
CA ARG A 153 -8.33 -15.73 3.53
C ARG A 153 -9.53 -16.67 3.60
N ARG A 154 -9.48 -17.66 4.48
CA ARG A 154 -10.57 -18.62 4.68
C ARG A 154 -11.82 -17.93 5.23
N SER A 155 -11.66 -17.01 6.17
CA SER A 155 -12.78 -16.30 6.77
C SER A 155 -13.45 -15.34 5.78
N LEU A 156 -12.67 -14.68 4.91
CA LEU A 156 -13.25 -13.80 3.88
C LEU A 156 -13.97 -14.57 2.77
N SER A 157 -13.37 -15.66 2.29
CA SER A 157 -13.95 -16.47 1.19
C SER A 157 -15.28 -17.14 1.56
N GLN A 158 -15.55 -17.39 2.85
CA GLN A 158 -16.86 -17.86 3.33
C GLN A 158 -17.99 -16.86 3.12
N HIS A 159 -17.65 -15.59 2.87
CA HIS A 159 -18.59 -14.49 2.66
C HIS A 159 -18.49 -13.89 1.25
N ASP A 160 -17.84 -14.58 0.30
CA ASP A 160 -17.60 -14.09 -1.05
C ASP A 160 -16.87 -12.73 -1.08
N LYS A 161 -15.93 -12.54 -0.14
CA LYS A 161 -15.10 -11.32 -0.03
C LYS A 161 -13.63 -11.60 -0.24
N LYS A 162 -12.93 -10.57 -0.72
CA LYS A 162 -11.46 -10.48 -0.79
C LYS A 162 -10.93 -9.17 -0.19
N PRO A 163 -9.66 -9.15 0.27
CA PRO A 163 -9.00 -7.92 0.72
C PRO A 163 -8.97 -6.84 -0.36
N ALA A 164 -9.15 -5.60 0.07
CA ALA A 164 -8.93 -4.38 -0.72
C ALA A 164 -8.00 -3.38 0.00
N GLY A 165 -7.29 -3.85 1.04
CA GLY A 165 -6.33 -3.07 1.82
C GLY A 165 -5.71 -3.89 2.95
N PRO A 166 -4.76 -3.29 3.71
CA PRO A 166 -4.27 -3.87 4.95
C PRO A 166 -5.39 -4.00 6.00
N LEU A 167 -5.23 -4.97 6.91
CA LEU A 167 -6.08 -5.13 8.09
C LEU A 167 -5.39 -4.48 9.29
N PHE A 168 -6.06 -3.50 9.91
CA PHE A 168 -5.53 -2.72 11.02
C PHE A 168 -6.23 -3.10 12.31
N ASP A 169 -5.53 -3.75 13.24
CA ASP A 169 -5.99 -3.94 14.62
C ASP A 169 -5.82 -2.62 15.36
N ILE A 170 -6.95 -1.97 15.70
CA ILE A 170 -7.01 -0.61 16.24
C ILE A 170 -7.64 -0.64 17.63
N ARG A 171 -7.03 0.10 18.56
CA ARG A 171 -7.53 0.30 19.92
C ARG A 171 -7.49 1.78 20.28
N CYS A 172 -8.50 2.25 21.00
CA CYS A 172 -8.50 3.58 21.60
C CYS A 172 -8.99 3.48 23.05
N GLN A 173 -8.10 3.80 24.00
CA GLN A 173 -8.40 3.59 25.43
C GLN A 173 -9.55 4.48 25.92
N GLN A 174 -9.61 5.71 25.43
CA GLN A 174 -10.58 6.73 25.82
C GLN A 174 -11.91 6.63 25.03
N GLN A 175 -12.01 5.68 24.10
CA GLN A 175 -13.17 5.51 23.22
C GLN A 175 -13.59 6.77 22.45
N SER A 176 -12.66 7.71 22.26
CA SER A 176 -12.93 9.00 21.63
C SER A 176 -12.84 8.96 20.10
N LEU A 177 -12.34 7.86 19.52
CA LEU A 177 -12.33 7.62 18.08
C LEU A 177 -13.73 7.23 17.58
N ALA A 178 -14.37 8.10 16.80
CA ALA A 178 -15.74 7.91 16.31
C ALA A 178 -15.83 7.46 14.85
N GLN A 179 -14.96 7.98 13.97
CA GLN A 179 -14.87 7.55 12.57
C GLN A 179 -13.46 7.16 12.19
N LEU A 180 -13.38 6.16 11.32
CA LEU A 180 -12.15 5.69 10.73
C LEU A 180 -12.19 5.89 9.21
N HIS A 181 -11.14 6.50 8.67
CA HIS A 181 -10.94 6.57 7.21
C HIS A 181 -9.84 5.58 6.81
N LEU A 182 -10.23 4.52 6.09
CA LEU A 182 -9.35 3.46 5.63
C LEU A 182 -8.89 3.71 4.19
N PRO A 183 -7.59 3.71 3.90
CA PRO A 183 -7.09 4.00 2.55
C PRO A 183 -7.43 2.88 1.55
N HIS A 184 -7.84 3.25 0.34
CA HIS A 184 -8.01 2.34 -0.79
C HIS A 184 -7.23 2.82 -2.02
N CYS A 185 -7.01 1.90 -2.96
CA CYS A 185 -6.31 2.18 -4.22
C CYS A 185 -7.20 2.08 -5.47
N GLU A 186 -8.48 1.72 -5.34
CA GLU A 186 -9.42 1.58 -6.47
C GLU A 186 -9.53 2.86 -7.32
N ILE A 187 -9.59 2.69 -8.65
CA ILE A 187 -9.81 3.77 -9.62
C ILE A 187 -11.24 3.69 -10.14
N ARG A 188 -11.96 4.81 -10.07
CA ARG A 188 -13.38 4.91 -10.44
C ARG A 188 -13.55 4.82 -11.97
N SER A 189 -13.76 3.62 -12.50
CA SER A 189 -13.83 3.41 -13.96
C SER A 189 -15.27 3.52 -14.49
N THR A 190 -16.27 3.06 -13.72
CA THR A 190 -17.68 2.98 -14.18
C THR A 190 -18.73 3.44 -13.15
N GLY A 191 -18.31 4.05 -12.03
CA GLY A 191 -19.23 4.51 -10.98
C GLY A 191 -18.53 5.00 -9.70
N GLY A 192 -19.23 5.00 -8.57
CA GLY A 192 -18.58 5.00 -7.25
C GLY A 192 -18.01 3.61 -6.95
N CYS A 193 -17.03 3.49 -6.05
CA CYS A 193 -16.48 2.21 -5.63
C CYS A 193 -17.45 1.46 -4.68
N TYR A 194 -18.73 1.36 -5.04
CA TYR A 194 -19.81 0.85 -4.19
C TYR A 194 -19.67 -0.64 -3.81
N PHE A 195 -18.77 -1.37 -4.50
CA PHE A 195 -18.36 -2.74 -4.16
C PHE A 195 -17.41 -2.79 -2.94
N LEU A 196 -16.90 -1.65 -2.47
CA LEU A 196 -16.08 -1.60 -1.26
C LEU A 196 -16.97 -1.63 -0.01
N SER A 197 -16.53 -2.42 0.96
CA SER A 197 -17.04 -2.45 2.33
C SER A 197 -15.88 -2.58 3.30
N VAL A 198 -16.15 -2.48 4.60
CA VAL A 198 -15.12 -2.69 5.63
C VAL A 198 -15.45 -3.95 6.40
N ALA A 199 -14.48 -4.85 6.53
CA ALA A 199 -14.57 -5.95 7.48
C ALA A 199 -14.13 -5.47 8.86
N HIS A 200 -14.91 -5.82 9.88
CA HIS A 200 -14.63 -5.68 11.30
C HIS A 200 -14.43 -7.09 11.86
N VAL A 201 -13.20 -7.43 12.23
CA VAL A 201 -12.78 -8.78 12.66
C VAL A 201 -12.48 -8.76 14.15
N HIS A 202 -13.28 -9.49 14.92
CA HIS A 202 -13.18 -9.63 16.37
C HIS A 202 -13.32 -11.11 16.78
N ASP A 203 -13.22 -11.40 18.07
CA ASP A 203 -13.15 -12.79 18.59
C ASP A 203 -14.36 -13.65 18.21
N GLU A 204 -15.54 -13.04 18.07
CA GLU A 204 -16.80 -13.71 17.71
C GLU A 204 -16.97 -13.93 16.19
N GLY A 205 -16.13 -13.33 15.34
CA GLY A 205 -16.22 -13.49 13.89
C GLY A 205 -15.91 -12.23 13.07
N ILE A 206 -16.52 -12.15 11.89
CA ILE A 206 -16.35 -11.04 10.95
C ILE A 206 -17.70 -10.40 10.66
N GLU A 207 -17.76 -9.09 10.83
CA GLU A 207 -18.90 -8.25 10.44
C GLU A 207 -18.51 -7.36 9.25
N PHE A 208 -19.47 -7.07 8.36
CA PHE A 208 -19.24 -6.19 7.22
C PHE A 208 -20.00 -4.87 7.40
N ILE A 209 -19.23 -3.80 7.55
CA ILE A 209 -19.72 -2.43 7.73
C ILE A 209 -19.85 -1.78 6.35
N ARG A 210 -21.04 -1.21 6.09
CA ARG A 210 -21.27 -0.38 4.91
C ARG A 210 -20.60 0.98 5.09
N PRO A 211 -19.85 1.48 4.10
CA PRO A 211 -19.26 2.81 4.18
C PRO A 211 -20.31 3.89 4.32
N GLU A 212 -20.04 4.88 5.18
CA GLU A 212 -20.81 6.14 5.19
C GLU A 212 -20.52 6.94 3.91
N LYS A 213 -19.25 6.95 3.53
CA LYS A 213 -18.77 7.65 2.32
C LYS A 213 -17.54 6.96 1.77
N ILE A 214 -17.41 6.98 0.45
CA ILE A 214 -16.19 6.57 -0.25
C ILE A 214 -15.68 7.78 -1.03
N THR A 215 -14.45 8.19 -0.72
CA THR A 215 -13.77 9.32 -1.39
C THR A 215 -12.91 8.80 -2.54
N GLU A 216 -12.00 9.62 -3.06
CA GLU A 216 -11.04 9.15 -4.06
C GLU A 216 -10.02 8.16 -3.47
N ALA A 217 -9.71 8.29 -2.17
CA ALA A 217 -8.62 7.58 -1.52
C ALA A 217 -9.00 6.87 -0.22
N HIS A 218 -10.18 7.13 0.36
CA HIS A 218 -10.58 6.58 1.65
C HIS A 218 -12.01 6.05 1.66
N VAL A 219 -12.20 4.96 2.39
CA VAL A 219 -13.50 4.45 2.83
C VAL A 219 -13.73 4.96 4.25
N ILE A 220 -14.84 5.65 4.49
CA ILE A 220 -15.17 6.29 5.77
C ILE A 220 -16.26 5.47 6.45
N ILE A 221 -16.03 5.07 7.70
CA ILE A 221 -16.99 4.34 8.53
C ILE A 221 -17.10 4.97 9.92
N ASN A 222 -18.30 4.91 10.50
CA ASN A 222 -18.47 5.06 11.95
C ASN A 222 -18.06 3.75 12.63
N ILE A 223 -17.36 3.85 13.76
CA ILE A 223 -17.02 2.70 14.59
C ILE A 223 -17.62 2.86 15.99
N THR A 224 -18.08 1.76 16.55
CA THR A 224 -18.61 1.67 17.92
C THR A 224 -17.78 0.75 18.80
N GLY A 225 -16.76 0.11 18.24
CA GLY A 225 -15.89 -0.86 18.89
C GLY A 225 -14.48 -0.82 18.29
N PHE A 226 -13.59 -1.58 18.92
CA PHE A 226 -12.17 -1.59 18.60
C PHE A 226 -11.70 -3.02 18.41
N SER A 227 -11.17 -3.32 17.23
CA SER A 227 -10.57 -4.60 16.85
C SER A 227 -9.90 -4.40 15.48
N ALA A 228 -9.86 -5.43 14.63
CA ALA A 228 -9.27 -5.32 13.30
C ALA A 228 -10.26 -4.80 12.25
N PHE A 229 -9.88 -3.72 11.55
CA PHE A 229 -10.65 -3.11 10.46
C PHE A 229 -9.86 -3.11 9.16
N GLY A 230 -10.50 -3.50 8.06
CA GLY A 230 -9.83 -3.52 6.76
C GLY A 230 -10.82 -3.43 5.60
N ASN A 231 -10.41 -2.73 4.54
CA ASN A 231 -11.21 -2.62 3.32
C ASN A 231 -11.30 -4.00 2.64
N VAL A 232 -12.50 -4.38 2.22
CA VAL A 232 -12.79 -5.58 1.44
C VAL A 232 -13.66 -5.25 0.24
N LYS A 233 -13.64 -6.13 -0.76
CA LYS A 233 -14.52 -6.07 -1.93
C LYS A 233 -15.11 -7.44 -2.23
N ASP A 234 -16.20 -7.47 -2.98
CA ASP A 234 -16.83 -8.71 -3.42
C ASP A 234 -15.87 -9.51 -4.33
N GLU A 235 -15.88 -10.84 -4.24
CA GLU A 235 -15.02 -11.71 -5.06
C GLU A 235 -15.20 -11.48 -6.57
N ASP A 236 -16.43 -11.20 -7.00
CA ASP A 236 -16.84 -10.90 -8.38
C ASP A 236 -16.75 -9.41 -8.75
N SER A 237 -16.18 -8.57 -7.87
CA SER A 237 -15.97 -7.14 -8.16
C SER A 237 -15.26 -6.94 -9.50
N PRO A 238 -15.62 -5.88 -10.25
CA PRO A 238 -15.00 -5.58 -11.55
C PRO A 238 -13.48 -5.58 -11.48
N PRO A 239 -12.79 -6.02 -12.54
CA PRO A 239 -11.32 -5.99 -12.61
C PRO A 239 -10.82 -4.56 -12.90
N ASP A 240 -11.37 -3.58 -12.18
CA ASP A 240 -11.03 -2.17 -12.35
C ASP A 240 -9.55 -1.96 -11.99
N PRO A 241 -8.84 -1.09 -12.74
CA PRO A 241 -7.48 -0.74 -12.39
C PRO A 241 -7.37 -0.14 -10.99
N VAL A 242 -6.23 -0.37 -10.34
CA VAL A 242 -5.90 0.23 -9.05
C VAL A 242 -4.65 1.10 -9.18
N ARG A 243 -4.54 2.09 -8.31
CA ARG A 243 -3.28 2.78 -8.07
C ARG A 243 -2.29 1.79 -7.46
N ALA A 244 -1.12 1.68 -8.04
CA ALA A 244 -0.10 0.73 -7.65
C ALA A 244 1.28 1.39 -7.48
N LEU A 245 2.22 0.61 -6.99
CA LEU A 245 3.62 0.95 -6.75
C LEU A 245 4.50 -0.08 -7.43
N VAL A 246 5.53 0.38 -8.13
CA VAL A 246 6.69 -0.43 -8.51
C VAL A 246 7.84 -0.04 -7.57
N LEU A 247 8.20 -0.95 -6.68
CA LEU A 247 9.28 -0.76 -5.71
C LEU A 247 10.49 -1.56 -6.11
N LEU A 248 11.68 -0.98 -5.92
CA LEU A 248 12.94 -1.56 -6.34
C LEU A 248 13.84 -1.77 -5.14
N PHE A 249 14.43 -2.96 -5.07
CA PHE A 249 15.36 -3.34 -4.03
C PHE A 249 16.60 -3.94 -4.65
N TYR A 250 17.75 -3.33 -4.40
CA TYR A 250 19.03 -3.76 -4.93
C TYR A 250 19.81 -4.56 -3.91
N LYS A 251 20.31 -5.71 -4.34
CA LYS A 251 21.26 -6.52 -3.60
C LYS A 251 22.62 -6.44 -4.29
N SER A 252 23.60 -5.94 -3.54
CA SER A 252 24.99 -5.96 -3.99
C SER A 252 25.52 -7.40 -3.96
N PRO A 253 26.35 -7.79 -4.93
CA PRO A 253 27.01 -9.09 -4.89
C PRO A 253 27.92 -9.20 -3.66
N ALA A 254 28.00 -10.41 -3.09
CA ALA A 254 28.81 -10.69 -1.90
C ALA A 254 30.32 -10.77 -2.24
N ASP A 255 30.64 -11.12 -3.47
CA ASP A 255 31.98 -11.20 -4.02
C ASP A 255 31.99 -10.68 -5.48
N PRO A 256 33.15 -10.30 -6.05
CA PRO A 256 33.22 -9.71 -7.39
C PRO A 256 32.74 -10.61 -8.53
N GLU A 257 32.63 -11.92 -8.31
CA GLU A 257 32.21 -12.90 -9.32
C GLU A 257 30.72 -13.26 -9.18
N SER A 258 30.04 -12.74 -8.16
CA SER A 258 28.60 -12.91 -7.96
C SER A 258 27.79 -11.90 -8.77
N ASP A 259 26.59 -12.32 -9.18
CA ASP A 259 25.67 -11.46 -9.91
C ASP A 259 25.09 -10.34 -9.04
N HIS A 260 24.86 -9.20 -9.67
CA HIS A 260 24.01 -8.15 -9.14
C HIS A 260 22.53 -8.55 -9.28
N LEU A 261 21.71 -8.18 -8.29
CA LEU A 261 20.28 -8.49 -8.27
C LEU A 261 19.44 -7.25 -7.95
N ILE A 262 18.41 -7.00 -8.76
CA ILE A 262 17.34 -6.05 -8.44
C ILE A 262 16.04 -6.83 -8.30
N ASN A 263 15.47 -6.82 -7.11
CA ASN A 263 14.14 -7.30 -6.81
C ASN A 263 13.13 -6.18 -7.12
N VAL A 264 12.13 -6.50 -7.94
CA VAL A 264 11.08 -5.58 -8.38
C VAL A 264 9.75 -6.08 -7.84
N LEU A 265 9.09 -5.25 -7.03
CA LEU A 265 7.80 -5.57 -6.43
C LEU A 265 6.72 -4.70 -7.08
N MET A 266 5.62 -5.34 -7.49
CA MET A 266 4.39 -4.65 -7.87
C MET A 266 3.39 -4.77 -6.72
N LEU A 267 3.04 -3.65 -6.07
CA LEU A 267 2.16 -3.64 -4.89
C LEU A 267 1.01 -2.64 -5.08
N PRO A 268 -0.16 -2.85 -4.46
CA PRO A 268 -1.22 -1.85 -4.43
C PRO A 268 -0.77 -0.61 -3.64
N LYS A 269 -1.24 0.59 -4.01
CA LYS A 269 -0.80 1.86 -3.40
C LYS A 269 -1.06 1.97 -1.90
N ASN A 270 -2.07 1.26 -1.40
CA ASN A 270 -2.48 1.33 0.00
C ASN A 270 -1.71 0.37 0.93
N VAL A 271 -0.63 -0.27 0.47
CA VAL A 271 0.35 -0.88 1.39
C VAL A 271 1.00 0.18 2.26
N VAL A 272 1.37 -0.20 3.49
CA VAL A 272 2.16 0.67 4.37
C VAL A 272 3.64 0.48 4.04
N LEU A 273 4.24 1.47 3.37
CA LEU A 273 5.60 1.37 2.83
C LEU A 273 6.63 0.99 3.90
N THR A 274 6.52 1.52 5.11
CA THR A 274 7.41 1.20 6.22
C THR A 274 7.41 -0.31 6.54
N ASN A 275 6.25 -0.96 6.54
CA ASN A 275 6.15 -2.42 6.76
C ASN A 275 6.77 -3.20 5.60
N VAL A 276 6.62 -2.72 4.35
CA VAL A 276 7.31 -3.31 3.20
C VAL A 276 8.82 -3.27 3.42
N LEU A 277 9.36 -2.10 3.77
CA LEU A 277 10.79 -1.92 4.01
C LEU A 277 11.31 -2.81 5.15
N HIS A 278 10.57 -2.89 6.27
CA HIS A 278 10.93 -3.77 7.39
C HIS A 278 10.91 -5.25 7.02
N TYR A 279 9.87 -5.72 6.32
CA TYR A 279 9.78 -7.10 5.86
C TYR A 279 10.94 -7.47 4.94
N ARG A 280 11.27 -6.59 3.97
CA ARG A 280 12.39 -6.80 3.05
C ARG A 280 13.73 -6.87 3.80
N LYS A 281 13.96 -5.96 4.74
CA LYS A 281 15.16 -5.97 5.61
C LYS A 281 15.26 -7.24 6.46
N LYS A 282 14.14 -7.74 7.01
CA LYS A 282 14.08 -9.02 7.76
C LYS A 282 14.43 -10.23 6.87
N LEU A 283 14.14 -10.19 5.57
CA LEU A 283 14.50 -11.27 4.64
C LEU A 283 15.98 -11.24 4.23
N ASP A 284 16.52 -10.05 3.99
CA ASP A 284 17.93 -9.85 3.64
C ASP A 284 18.40 -8.46 4.06
N GLU A 285 19.24 -8.39 5.08
CA GLU A 285 19.75 -7.12 5.62
C GLU A 285 20.63 -6.34 4.64
N ASN A 286 21.19 -7.01 3.63
CA ASN A 286 22.05 -6.40 2.61
C ASN A 286 21.25 -5.82 1.44
N GLU A 287 19.94 -6.03 1.43
CA GLU A 287 19.07 -5.48 0.42
C GLU A 287 18.78 -4.00 0.68
N ARG A 288 19.01 -3.16 -0.33
CA ARG A 288 18.83 -1.72 -0.25
C ARG A 288 17.65 -1.28 -1.10
N PHE A 289 16.70 -0.57 -0.48
CA PHE A 289 15.64 0.12 -1.21
C PHE A 289 16.22 1.19 -2.15
N LEU A 290 15.79 1.20 -3.41
CA LEU A 290 16.16 2.21 -4.39
C LEU A 290 15.02 3.21 -4.51
N GLU A 291 15.23 4.39 -3.94
CA GLU A 291 14.23 5.46 -4.00
C GLU A 291 14.05 5.94 -5.45
N THR A 292 12.86 5.66 -5.99
CA THR A 292 12.43 6.09 -7.31
C THR A 292 10.94 6.43 -7.25
N PRO A 293 10.42 7.34 -8.10
CA PRO A 293 8.98 7.62 -8.13
C PRO A 293 8.19 6.35 -8.49
N PRO A 294 7.45 5.73 -7.54
CA PRO A 294 7.01 4.34 -7.68
C PRO A 294 5.63 4.22 -8.33
N HIS A 295 4.87 5.31 -8.38
CA HIS A 295 3.45 5.28 -8.71
C HIS A 295 3.17 4.89 -10.16
N CYS A 296 2.19 4.00 -10.32
CA CYS A 296 1.60 3.60 -11.60
C CYS A 296 0.13 3.19 -11.41
N LYS A 297 -0.50 2.68 -12.47
CA LYS A 297 -1.83 2.09 -12.45
C LYS A 297 -1.72 0.68 -13.03
N LEU A 298 -2.19 -0.32 -12.29
CA LEU A 298 -2.15 -1.72 -12.70
C LEU A 298 -3.52 -2.34 -12.59
N GLN A 299 -3.81 -3.29 -13.46
CA GLN A 299 -5.05 -4.05 -13.47
C GLN A 299 -4.85 -5.36 -12.71
N PRO A 300 -5.67 -5.64 -11.68
CA PRO A 300 -5.60 -6.91 -10.96
C PRO A 300 -5.72 -8.10 -11.91
N LYS A 301 -4.96 -9.17 -11.63
CA LYS A 301 -4.96 -10.42 -12.42
C LYS A 301 -4.51 -10.29 -13.88
N HIS A 302 -3.91 -9.14 -14.24
CA HIS A 302 -3.33 -8.94 -15.56
C HIS A 302 -1.84 -9.31 -15.56
N LEU A 303 -1.37 -9.89 -16.67
CA LEU A 303 0.04 -10.21 -16.89
C LEU A 303 0.81 -8.99 -17.37
N TYR A 304 1.97 -8.76 -16.77
CA TYR A 304 2.91 -7.71 -17.13
C TYR A 304 4.25 -8.31 -17.53
N THR A 305 5.01 -7.57 -18.33
CA THR A 305 6.40 -7.90 -18.67
C THR A 305 7.34 -6.82 -18.18
N LEU A 306 8.53 -7.21 -17.72
CA LEU A 306 9.59 -6.29 -17.34
C LEU A 306 10.74 -6.40 -18.35
N SER A 307 11.20 -5.26 -18.86
CA SER A 307 12.34 -5.18 -19.76
C SER A 307 13.34 -4.12 -19.31
N THR A 308 14.58 -4.24 -19.78
CA THR A 308 15.68 -3.37 -19.36
C THR A 308 16.38 -2.69 -20.54
N CYS A 309 17.05 -1.58 -20.27
CA CYS A 309 18.01 -0.97 -21.19
C CYS A 309 19.26 -0.51 -20.41
N PRO A 310 20.46 -1.04 -20.71
CA PRO A 310 20.75 -2.02 -21.75
C PRO A 310 20.09 -3.38 -21.48
N GLY A 311 19.69 -4.05 -22.56
CA GLY A 311 19.11 -5.41 -22.55
C GLY A 311 20.03 -6.36 -23.30
N GLU A 312 21.33 -6.33 -22.98
CA GLU A 312 22.35 -7.21 -23.55
C GLU A 312 22.19 -8.64 -22.99
N ASP A 313 22.83 -9.64 -23.63
CA ASP A 313 22.82 -11.06 -23.20
C ASP A 313 23.26 -11.28 -21.73
N SER A 314 23.85 -10.26 -21.10
CA SER A 314 24.31 -10.27 -19.70
C SER A 314 23.26 -9.83 -18.68
N VAL A 315 22.05 -9.46 -19.10
CA VAL A 315 20.94 -9.08 -18.20
C VAL A 315 19.78 -10.06 -18.35
N LEU A 316 19.50 -10.80 -17.28
CA LEU A 316 18.40 -11.74 -17.21
C LEU A 316 17.25 -11.14 -16.37
N VAL A 317 16.07 -11.04 -16.97
CA VAL A 317 14.83 -10.74 -16.25
C VAL A 317 14.02 -12.02 -16.08
N GLN A 318 13.65 -12.34 -14.84
CA GLN A 318 12.85 -13.53 -14.53
C GLN A 318 11.76 -13.22 -13.48
N PRO A 319 10.54 -13.77 -13.63
CA PRO A 319 10.05 -14.44 -14.84
C PRO A 319 9.92 -13.47 -16.02
N THR A 320 9.70 -13.98 -17.24
CA THR A 320 9.50 -13.13 -18.43
C THR A 320 8.20 -12.32 -18.33
N GLU A 321 7.17 -12.91 -17.73
CA GLU A 321 5.89 -12.29 -17.43
C GLU A 321 5.42 -12.68 -16.03
N ALA A 322 4.67 -11.80 -15.38
CA ALA A 322 4.08 -12.07 -14.07
C ALA A 322 2.75 -11.36 -13.89
N GLU A 323 1.86 -11.97 -13.12
CA GLU A 323 0.55 -11.42 -12.80
C GLU A 323 0.65 -10.36 -11.69
N PHE A 324 -0.13 -9.28 -11.80
CA PHE A 324 -0.31 -8.34 -10.69
C PHE A 324 -1.34 -8.84 -9.67
N ASP A 325 -0.84 -9.28 -8.51
CA ASP A 325 -1.64 -9.59 -7.33
C ASP A 325 -1.95 -8.32 -6.53
N ALA A 326 -3.17 -7.80 -6.70
CA ALA A 326 -3.66 -6.62 -5.99
C ALA A 326 -4.01 -6.89 -4.51
N GLU A 327 -3.87 -8.12 -4.05
CA GLU A 327 -4.28 -8.57 -2.71
C GLU A 327 -3.06 -8.95 -1.84
N SER A 328 -1.85 -8.65 -2.31
CA SER A 328 -0.59 -8.91 -1.62
C SER A 328 -0.30 -7.87 -0.53
N TYR A 329 -0.84 -8.11 0.66
CA TYR A 329 -0.70 -7.21 1.84
C TYR A 329 0.24 -7.72 2.93
N HIS A 330 0.73 -8.95 2.85
CA HIS A 330 1.50 -9.60 3.94
C HIS A 330 2.80 -10.27 3.50
N ASN A 331 2.95 -10.62 2.22
CA ASN A 331 4.12 -11.31 1.68
C ASN A 331 4.76 -10.46 0.58
N TYR A 332 5.65 -9.55 0.94
CA TYR A 332 6.31 -8.65 0.00
C TYR A 332 7.49 -9.34 -0.71
N LEU A 333 7.15 -10.34 -1.52
CA LEU A 333 8.08 -11.05 -2.39
C LEU A 333 8.21 -10.34 -3.74
N PRO A 334 9.38 -10.42 -4.40
CA PRO A 334 9.56 -9.82 -5.72
C PRO A 334 8.64 -10.47 -6.75
N THR A 335 8.05 -9.63 -7.59
CA THR A 335 7.32 -10.05 -8.79
C THR A 335 8.30 -10.39 -9.92
N PHE A 336 9.35 -9.58 -10.08
CA PHE A 336 10.43 -9.82 -11.03
C PHE A 336 11.79 -9.69 -10.34
N GLN A 337 12.77 -10.35 -10.93
CA GLN A 337 14.18 -10.25 -10.60
C GLN A 337 14.97 -9.89 -11.84
N VAL A 338 15.81 -8.86 -11.73
CA VAL A 338 16.78 -8.48 -12.76
C VAL A 338 18.15 -8.89 -12.26
N VAL A 339 18.79 -9.84 -12.94
CA VAL A 339 20.09 -10.40 -12.62
C VAL A 339 21.08 -9.98 -13.69
N TYR A 340 22.25 -9.48 -13.29
CA TYR A 340 23.30 -9.09 -14.25
C TYR A 340 24.70 -9.20 -13.65
N GLU A 341 25.66 -9.66 -14.47
CA GLU A 341 27.06 -9.88 -14.04
C GLU A 341 27.86 -8.57 -14.02
N LYS A 342 27.78 -7.79 -15.10
CA LYS A 342 28.65 -6.62 -15.29
C LYS A 342 28.10 -5.41 -14.56
N MET A 343 28.91 -4.83 -13.66
CA MET A 343 28.54 -3.58 -12.96
C MET A 343 28.13 -2.47 -13.94
N MET A 344 26.93 -1.93 -13.74
CA MET A 344 26.38 -0.82 -14.54
C MET A 344 26.21 0.41 -13.67
N LYS A 345 26.46 1.61 -14.21
CA LYS A 345 26.17 2.86 -13.50
C LYS A 345 24.67 3.12 -13.46
N HIS A 346 23.98 2.84 -14.58
CA HIS A 346 22.54 3.04 -14.70
C HIS A 346 21.91 1.89 -15.46
N ILE A 347 20.67 1.59 -15.10
CA ILE A 347 19.79 0.69 -15.85
C ILE A 347 18.44 1.39 -16.00
N LYS A 348 17.81 1.26 -17.17
CA LYS A 348 16.41 1.64 -17.35
C LYS A 348 15.54 0.40 -17.23
N LEU A 349 14.42 0.52 -16.53
CA LEU A 349 13.43 -0.53 -16.34
C LEU A 349 12.11 -0.06 -16.96
N PHE A 350 11.44 -0.94 -17.71
CA PHE A 350 10.15 -0.70 -18.34
C PHE A 350 9.20 -1.83 -17.98
N LEU A 351 8.14 -1.49 -17.26
CA LEU A 351 7.01 -2.39 -17.01
C LEU A 351 5.96 -2.15 -18.10
N ARG A 352 5.56 -3.20 -18.80
CA ARG A 352 4.63 -3.13 -19.93
C ARG A 352 3.44 -4.07 -19.74
N ASP A 353 2.29 -3.61 -20.20
CA ASP A 353 1.08 -4.44 -20.31
C ASP A 353 1.09 -5.30 -21.58
N SER A 354 0.04 -6.08 -21.79
CA SER A 354 -0.12 -6.94 -22.97
C SER A 354 -0.17 -6.17 -24.30
N SER A 355 -0.47 -4.87 -24.29
CA SER A 355 -0.43 -4.01 -25.48
C SER A 355 0.99 -3.51 -25.82
N SER A 356 2.00 -3.93 -25.05
CA SER A 356 3.37 -3.40 -25.08
C SER A 356 3.48 -1.92 -24.69
N SER A 357 2.42 -1.34 -24.12
CA SER A 357 2.43 0.03 -23.63
C SER A 357 3.18 0.09 -22.30
N SER A 358 4.09 1.05 -22.16
CA SER A 358 4.82 1.27 -20.91
C SER A 358 3.88 1.87 -19.86
N VAL A 359 3.58 1.10 -18.81
CA VAL A 359 2.76 1.55 -17.67
C VAL A 359 3.61 2.16 -16.56
N TRP A 360 4.91 1.86 -16.55
CA TRP A 360 5.90 2.45 -15.67
C TRP A 360 7.30 2.33 -16.28
N GLU A 361 8.08 3.42 -16.25
CA GLU A 361 9.46 3.47 -16.73
C GLU A 361 10.33 4.28 -15.78
N ARG A 362 11.49 3.74 -15.36
CA ARG A 362 12.47 4.50 -14.57
C ARG A 362 13.90 4.18 -14.97
N ARG A 363 14.73 5.23 -14.94
CA ARG A 363 16.18 5.11 -14.95
C ARG A 363 16.68 5.07 -13.51
N VAL A 364 17.40 4.01 -13.16
CA VAL A 364 17.92 3.75 -11.82
C VAL A 364 19.42 3.96 -11.82
N CYS A 365 19.96 4.58 -10.77
CA CYS A 365 21.40 4.72 -10.54
C CYS A 365 21.87 3.64 -9.56
N LEU A 366 22.86 2.84 -9.95
CA LEU A 366 23.34 1.68 -9.19
C LEU A 366 24.73 1.91 -8.57
N SER A 367 25.39 3.02 -8.89
CA SER A 367 26.75 3.30 -8.41
C SER A 367 26.82 3.56 -6.90
N ALA A 368 27.78 2.93 -6.24
CA ALA A 368 28.05 3.07 -4.80
C ALA A 368 28.29 4.52 -4.33
N ALA A 369 28.86 5.38 -5.19
CA ALA A 369 29.22 6.76 -4.84
C ALA A 369 28.04 7.77 -4.84
N GLY A 370 26.87 7.38 -5.39
CA GLY A 370 25.69 8.25 -5.47
C GLY A 370 24.62 8.01 -4.41
N VAL A 371 24.80 6.98 -3.56
CA VAL A 371 23.77 6.50 -2.62
C VAL A 371 24.20 6.63 -1.15
N GLN A 372 25.33 7.31 -0.89
CA GLN A 372 25.76 7.72 0.47
C GLN A 372 25.50 9.21 0.78
N LYS A 373 24.86 9.98 -0.11
CA LYS A 373 24.58 11.42 0.11
C LYS A 373 23.13 11.83 -0.16
N SER A 374 22.16 11.04 0.30
CA SER A 374 20.80 11.53 0.57
C SER A 374 20.23 11.08 1.92
N CYS A 375 21.10 10.63 2.82
CA CYS A 375 20.84 10.74 4.26
C CYS A 375 21.97 11.55 4.88
N GLY A 376 21.90 12.88 4.71
CA GLY A 376 22.35 13.70 5.82
C GLY A 376 21.47 13.33 7.02
N PRO A 377 22.00 13.26 8.26
CA PRO A 377 21.17 13.02 9.42
C PRO A 377 20.15 14.15 9.47
N THR A 378 18.90 13.85 9.10
CA THR A 378 17.79 14.60 9.65
C THR A 378 17.85 14.28 11.14
N ARG A 379 17.81 15.29 12.00
CA ARG A 379 17.99 15.26 13.47
C ARG A 379 17.04 14.32 14.27
N GLN A 380 16.49 13.26 13.67
CA GLN A 380 15.33 12.54 14.17
C GLN A 380 15.48 11.02 14.23
N ASN A 381 16.64 10.44 13.94
CA ASN A 381 16.88 8.99 14.07
C ASN A 381 18.25 8.65 14.68
N LEU A 382 18.56 9.22 15.84
CA LEU A 382 19.70 8.76 16.64
C LEU A 382 19.19 7.83 17.73
N SER A 383 19.83 6.68 17.92
CA SER A 383 19.61 5.84 19.09
C SER A 383 19.95 6.63 20.38
N PRO A 384 19.40 6.26 21.55
CA PRO A 384 19.68 6.96 22.80
C PRO A 384 21.19 7.08 23.12
N LYS A 385 22.01 6.10 22.69
CA LYS A 385 23.47 6.14 22.85
C LYS A 385 24.14 7.14 21.93
N GLU A 386 23.67 7.28 20.70
CA GLU A 386 24.23 8.24 19.73
C GLU A 386 23.84 9.69 20.11
N GLN A 387 22.65 9.90 20.69
CA GLN A 387 22.25 11.20 21.26
C GLN A 387 23.15 11.61 22.43
N LEU A 388 23.51 10.65 23.29
CA LEU A 388 24.40 10.88 24.45
C LEU A 388 25.82 11.23 24.02
N GLU A 389 26.36 10.62 22.96
CA GLU A 389 27.67 10.98 22.43
C GLU A 389 27.67 12.34 21.72
N GLU A 390 26.59 12.70 21.03
CA GLU A 390 26.47 14.02 20.38
C GLU A 390 26.38 15.17 21.42
N ILE A 391 25.65 14.96 22.52
CA ILE A 391 25.59 15.90 23.65
C ILE A 391 26.99 16.05 24.28
N ARG A 392 27.73 14.95 24.44
CA ARG A 392 29.08 14.94 25.03
C ARG A 392 30.09 15.71 24.19
N ILE A 393 30.00 15.62 22.86
CA ILE A 393 30.86 16.37 21.92
C ILE A 393 30.55 17.88 21.97
N SER A 394 29.27 18.27 22.02
CA SER A 394 28.89 19.70 22.07
C SER A 394 29.31 20.43 23.35
N ILE A 395 29.48 19.70 24.47
CA ILE A 395 29.92 20.25 25.75
C ILE A 395 31.45 20.43 25.77
N MET A 396 32.19 19.60 25.03
CA MET A 396 33.65 19.67 24.95
C MET A 396 34.15 20.78 24.01
N ASP A 397 33.41 21.11 22.95
CA ASP A 397 33.75 22.21 22.03
C ASP A 397 33.28 23.60 22.55
N GLY A 398 32.64 23.62 23.72
CA GLY A 398 32.10 24.83 24.37
C GLY A 398 32.86 25.30 25.62
N ILE A 399 34.08 24.81 25.89
CA ILE A 399 34.96 25.26 26.99
C ILE A 399 36.23 25.90 26.44
#